data_AF-A0A2V9N8Z6-F1
#
_entry.id   AF-A0A2V9N8Z6-F1
#
_cell.length_a   1.000
_cell.length_b   1.000
_cell.length_c   1.000
_cell.angle_alpha   90.00
_cell.angle_beta   90.00
_cell.angle_gamma   90.00
#
_symmetry.space_group_name_H-M   'P 1'
#
loop_
_entity.id
_entity.type
_entity.pdbx_description
1 polymer ?
#
loop_
_entity_poly.entity_id
_entity_poly.type
_entity_poly.pdbx_seq_one_letter_code
_entity_poly.pdbx_strand_id
1 'polypeptide(L)'
;MPKSSSKDRDFVTVARRVVEHAIGEHLDGTPLEKEVDERSPRAVKAGQLGGLKGGKARAKKLSSSRRRAIARKAAATRWKSEN
;
A
#
# COMPACT_ATOMS: atom_id res chain seq x y z
N MET A 1 8.62 9.29 -10.54
CA MET A 1 7.88 8.56 -9.49
C MET A 1 8.66 7.30 -9.18
N PRO A 2 9.07 7.03 -7.93
CA PRO A 2 9.72 5.75 -7.63
C PRO A 2 8.72 4.63 -7.97
N LYS A 3 9.10 3.75 -8.90
CA LYS A 3 8.36 2.50 -9.15
C LYS A 3 8.36 1.74 -7.83
N SER A 4 7.19 1.42 -7.28
CA SER A 4 7.13 0.57 -6.10
C SER A 4 7.92 -0.70 -6.42
N SER A 5 8.96 -0.99 -5.64
CA SER A 5 9.71 -2.23 -5.82
C SER A 5 8.71 -3.37 -5.81
N SER A 6 8.75 -4.20 -6.85
CA SER A 6 7.90 -5.37 -6.94
C SER A 6 8.25 -6.26 -5.76
N LYS A 7 7.50 -6.14 -4.66
CA LYS A 7 7.75 -6.92 -3.45
C LYS A 7 7.55 -8.37 -3.86
N ASP A 8 8.62 -9.17 -3.83
CA ASP A 8 8.59 -10.58 -4.21
C ASP A 8 7.40 -11.25 -3.55
N ARG A 9 6.51 -11.82 -4.37
CA ARG A 9 5.27 -12.48 -3.91
C ARG A 9 5.47 -13.96 -3.66
N ASP A 10 6.71 -14.42 -3.57
CA ASP A 10 7.03 -15.79 -3.19
C ASP A 10 6.68 -16.02 -1.71
N PHE A 11 5.99 -17.12 -1.43
CA PHE A 11 5.49 -17.43 -0.09
C PHE A 11 6.62 -17.64 0.93
N VAL A 12 7.71 -18.27 0.51
CA VAL A 12 8.87 -18.53 1.39
C VAL A 12 9.54 -17.21 1.74
N THR A 13 9.70 -16.31 0.77
CA THR A 13 10.24 -14.97 0.97
C THR A 13 9.38 -14.12 1.91
N VAL A 14 8.05 -14.22 1.78
CA VAL A 14 7.12 -13.54 2.70
C VAL A 14 7.22 -14.11 4.11
N ALA A 15 7.20 -15.44 4.25
CA ALA A 15 7.31 -16.10 5.55
C ALA A 15 8.61 -15.71 6.26
N ARG A 16 9.75 -15.74 5.54
CA ARG A 16 11.04 -15.27 6.05
C ARG A 16 10.96 -13.83 6.54
N ARG A 17 10.44 -12.91 5.73
CA ARG A 17 10.31 -11.49 6.11
C ARG A 17 9.45 -11.29 7.35
N VAL A 18 8.36 -12.05 7.52
CA VAL A 18 7.51 -11.96 8.72
C VAL A 18 8.28 -12.39 9.96
N VAL A 19 9.02 -13.51 9.87
CA VAL A 19 9.84 -13.99 11.00
C VAL A 19 10.91 -12.97 11.34
N GLU A 20 11.66 -12.48 10.34
CA GLU A 20 12.69 -11.45 10.55
C GLU A 20 12.12 -10.22 11.23
N HIS A 21 10.98 -9.70 10.75
CA HIS A 21 10.34 -8.53 11.36
C HIS A 21 9.85 -8.77 12.79
N ALA A 22 9.45 -10.00 13.11
CA ALA A 22 9.01 -10.37 14.45
C ALA A 22 10.17 -10.50 15.44
N ILE A 23 11.32 -11.02 14.99
CA ILE A 23 12.52 -11.16 15.83
C ILE A 23 13.34 -9.86 15.90
N GLY A 24 13.19 -8.95 14.94
CA GLY A 24 13.93 -7.68 14.89
C GLY A 24 15.33 -7.81 14.26
N GLU A 25 15.64 -8.96 13.69
CA GLU A 25 16.92 -9.34 13.12
C GLU A 25 16.67 -10.17 11.85
N HIS A 26 17.66 -10.26 10.97
CA HIS A 26 17.66 -11.21 9.88
C HIS A 26 17.90 -12.62 10.42
N LEU A 27 17.54 -13.66 9.65
CA LEU A 27 17.82 -15.04 10.06
C LEU A 27 19.32 -15.33 10.24
N ASP A 28 20.19 -14.50 9.66
CA ASP A 28 21.65 -14.58 9.79
C ASP A 28 22.18 -13.85 11.06
N GLY A 29 21.29 -13.32 11.91
CA GLY A 29 21.63 -12.63 13.16
C GLY A 29 22.07 -11.17 12.98
N THR A 30 21.98 -10.62 11.77
CA THR A 30 22.25 -9.20 11.52
C THR A 30 21.03 -8.35 11.91
N PRO A 31 21.21 -7.15 12.51
CA PRO A 31 20.08 -6.31 12.87
C PRO A 31 19.27 -5.88 11.65
N LEU A 32 17.93 -5.83 11.79
CA LEU A 32 17.08 -5.27 10.74
C LEU A 32 17.32 -3.75 10.61
N GLU A 33 17.64 -3.31 9.39
CA GLU A 33 17.62 -1.89 9.06
C GLU A 33 16.20 -1.35 9.27
N LYS A 34 16.06 -0.41 10.20
CA LYS A 34 14.83 0.34 10.34
C LYS A 34 14.75 1.27 9.14
N GLU A 35 13.78 1.05 8.26
CA GLU A 35 13.41 2.03 7.26
C GLU A 35 12.94 3.30 7.99
N VAL A 36 13.86 4.24 8.19
CA VAL A 36 13.52 5.54 8.76
C VAL A 36 12.81 6.31 7.66
N ASP A 37 11.55 6.65 7.91
CA ASP A 37 10.83 7.56 7.03
C ASP A 37 11.49 8.94 7.09
N GLU A 38 12.29 9.27 6.08
CA GLU A 38 13.00 10.55 5.97
C GLU A 38 12.05 11.76 5.82
N ARG A 39 10.75 11.52 5.64
CA ARG A 39 9.76 12.59 5.51
C ARG A 39 9.57 13.32 6.83
N SER A 40 9.53 14.65 6.78
CA SER A 40 9.21 15.49 7.94
C SER A 40 7.88 15.05 8.59
N PRO A 41 7.83 14.89 9.93
CA PRO A 41 6.59 14.50 10.64
C PRO A 41 5.42 15.43 10.36
N ARG A 42 5.69 16.72 10.13
CA ARG A 42 4.67 17.71 9.76
C ARG A 42 4.09 17.45 8.37
N ALA A 43 4.92 17.05 7.41
CA ALA A 43 4.51 16.71 6.05
C ALA A 43 3.65 15.45 6.02
N VAL A 44 4.01 14.42 6.79
CA VAL A 44 3.23 13.18 6.93
C VAL A 44 1.83 13.48 7.49
N LYS A 45 1.75 14.24 8.59
CA LYS A 45 0.47 14.64 9.18
C LYS A 45 -0.38 15.49 8.23
N ALA A 46 0.24 16.42 7.50
CA ALA A 46 -0.44 17.25 6.52
C ALA A 46 -1.01 16.41 5.37
N GLY A 47 -0.23 15.46 4.84
CA GLY A 47 -0.67 14.53 3.79
C GLY A 47 -1.83 13.65 4.24
N GLN A 48 -1.78 13.13 5.47
CA GLN A 48 -2.85 12.35 6.07
C GLN A 48 -4.15 13.15 6.18
N LEU A 49 -4.08 14.38 6.70
CA LEU A 49 -5.24 15.29 6.81
C LEU A 49 -5.82 15.63 5.43
N GLY A 50 -4.96 15.88 4.44
CA GLY A 50 -5.37 16.13 3.06
C GLY A 50 -6.09 14.93 2.44
N GLY A 51 -5.57 13.72 2.63
CA GLY A 51 -6.18 12.48 2.15
C GLY A 51 -7.55 12.21 2.78
N LEU A 52 -7.68 12.38 4.09
CA LEU A 52 -8.94 12.20 4.82
C LEU A 52 -10.04 13.16 4.33
N LYS A 53 -9.69 14.43 4.09
CA LYS A 53 -10.62 15.43 3.55
C LYS A 53 -10.94 15.17 2.08
N GLY A 54 -9.92 14.97 1.26
CA GLY A 54 -10.03 14.77 -0.19
C GLY A 54 -10.79 13.50 -0.56
N GLY A 55 -10.55 12.39 0.15
CA GLY A 55 -11.25 11.13 -0.06
C GLY A 55 -12.76 11.25 0.16
N LYS A 56 -13.17 11.87 1.28
CA LYS A 56 -14.59 12.15 1.58
C LYS A 56 -15.22 13.07 0.54
N ALA A 57 -14.53 14.16 0.16
CA ALA A 57 -15.01 15.10 -0.85
C ALA A 57 -15.21 14.41 -2.22
N ARG A 58 -14.25 13.59 -2.65
CA ARG A 58 -14.33 12.81 -3.89
C ARG A 58 -15.49 11.81 -3.87
N ALA A 59 -15.71 11.13 -2.74
CA ALA A 59 -16.80 10.19 -2.59
C ALA A 59 -18.18 10.87 -2.68
N LYS A 60 -18.34 12.04 -2.05
CA LYS A 60 -19.57 12.86 -2.12
C LYS A 60 -19.86 13.37 -3.54
N LYS A 61 -18.83 13.73 -4.31
CA LYS A 61 -18.98 14.23 -5.69
C LYS A 61 -19.44 13.15 -6.68
N LEU A 62 -19.29 11.86 -6.36
CA LEU A 62 -19.68 10.76 -7.25
C LEU A 62 -21.15 10.42 -7.09
N SER A 63 -21.89 10.35 -8.21
CA SER A 63 -23.24 9.78 -8.24
C SER A 63 -23.24 8.27 -7.99
N SER A 64 -24.39 7.71 -7.62
CA SER A 64 -24.57 6.27 -7.44
C SER A 64 -24.23 5.48 -8.71
N SER A 65 -24.63 5.98 -9.89
CA SER A 65 -24.31 5.37 -11.19
C SER A 65 -22.81 5.35 -11.46
N ARG A 66 -22.11 6.46 -11.18
CA ARG A 66 -20.67 6.56 -11.40
C ARG A 66 -19.89 5.69 -10.43
N ARG A 67 -20.33 5.57 -9.17
CA ARG A 67 -19.74 4.61 -8.22
C ARG A 67 -19.87 3.17 -8.71
N ARG A 68 -21.05 2.78 -9.21
CA ARG A 68 -21.28 1.44 -9.79
C ARG A 68 -20.38 1.18 -11.00
N ALA A 69 -20.24 2.16 -11.91
CA ALA A 69 -19.39 2.04 -13.08
C ALA A 69 -17.90 1.83 -12.70
N ILE A 70 -17.40 2.60 -11.72
CA ILE A 70 -16.04 2.45 -11.19
C ILE A 70 -15.85 1.06 -10.58
N ALA A 71 -16.81 0.58 -9.78
CA ALA A 71 -16.74 -0.74 -9.16
C ALA A 71 -16.71 -1.87 -10.19
N ARG A 72 -17.57 -1.81 -11.22
CA ARG A 72 -17.55 -2.78 -12.33
C ARG A 72 -16.23 -2.77 -13.07
N LYS A 73 -15.69 -1.58 -13.39
CA LYS A 73 -14.38 -1.46 -14.05
C LYS A 73 -13.27 -2.07 -13.18
N ALA A 74 -13.26 -1.79 -11.88
CA ALA A 74 -12.28 -2.34 -10.95
C ALA A 74 -12.38 -3.87 -10.83
N ALA A 75 -13.60 -4.41 -10.76
CA ALA A 75 -13.82 -5.85 -10.75
C ALA A 75 -13.35 -6.49 -12.06
N ALA A 76 -13.71 -5.92 -13.21
CA ALA A 76 -13.24 -6.40 -14.51
C ALA A 76 -11.71 -6.40 -14.58
N THR A 77 -11.01 -5.35 -14.13
CA THR A 77 -9.55 -5.33 -14.10
C THR A 77 -8.96 -6.36 -13.14
N ARG A 78 -9.54 -6.54 -11.94
CA ARG A 78 -9.05 -7.50 -10.95
C ARG A 78 -9.23 -8.96 -11.39
N TRP A 79 -10.34 -9.25 -12.05
CA TRP A 79 -10.73 -10.59 -12.48
C TRP A 79 -10.45 -10.86 -13.95
N LYS A 80 -9.81 -9.93 -14.66
CA LYS A 80 -9.29 -10.20 -16.00
C LYS A 80 -8.15 -11.19 -15.81
N SER A 81 -8.43 -12.46 -16.07
CA SER A 81 -7.40 -13.47 -16.28
C SER A 81 -6.55 -13.00 -17.46
N GLU A 82 -5.29 -12.67 -17.20
CA GLU A 82 -4.26 -12.75 -18.23
C GLU A 82 -4.12 -14.23 -18.57
N ASN A 83 -4.76 -14.65 -19.66
CA ASN A 83 -4.19 -15.72 -20.49
C ASN A 83 -3.10 -15.08 -21.35
#